data_AF-A0A9X2K7Y4-F1
#
_entry.id   AF-A0A9X2K7Y4-F1
#
_cell.length_a   1.000
_cell.length_b   1.000
_cell.length_c   1.000
_cell.angle_alpha   90.00
_cell.angle_beta   90.00
_cell.angle_gamma   90.00
#
_symmetry.space_group_name_H-M   'P 1'
#
loop_
_entity.id
_entity.type
_entity.pdbx_description
1 polymer ?
#
loop_
_entity_poly.entity_id
_entity_poly.type
_entity_poly.pdbx_seq_one_letter_code
_entity_poly.pdbx_strand_id
1 'polypeptide(L)'
;MSNHDKPIEYGRAPVEAKVKWASFGGYLGSVALLAVLQAVDADHSLIAFWPDWAEAVAIPLLPTAIATVSGWRARHTPRPDLPISQR
;
A
#
# COMPACT_ATOMS: atom_id res chain seq x y z
N MET A 1 -29.89 20.04 -29.85
CA MET A 1 -30.12 18.99 -28.85
C MET A 1 -28.78 18.58 -28.25
N SER A 2 -28.62 18.75 -26.95
CA SER A 2 -27.38 18.43 -26.20
C SER A 2 -27.28 16.92 -25.99
N ASN A 3 -26.18 16.30 -26.45
CA ASN A 3 -25.87 14.89 -26.22
C ASN A 3 -25.26 14.67 -24.82
N HIS A 4 -25.94 15.09 -23.74
CA HIS A 4 -25.44 14.99 -22.36
C HIS A 4 -26.08 13.89 -21.50
N ASP A 5 -27.04 13.12 -22.03
CA ASP A 5 -27.85 12.19 -21.21
C ASP A 5 -27.64 10.70 -21.50
N LYS A 6 -26.44 10.27 -21.92
CA LYS A 6 -26.13 8.84 -21.94
C LYS A 6 -25.53 8.45 -20.58
N PRO A 7 -26.20 7.64 -19.74
CA PRO A 7 -25.60 7.13 -18.52
C PRO A 7 -24.34 6.34 -18.91
N ILE A 8 -23.19 6.79 -18.42
CA ILE A 8 -21.93 6.08 -18.60
C ILE A 8 -22.04 4.79 -17.79
N GLU A 9 -22.30 3.67 -18.46
CA GLU A 9 -22.25 2.37 -17.82
C GLU A 9 -20.78 2.03 -17.54
N TYR A 10 -20.32 2.38 -16.34
CA TYR A 10 -19.02 1.95 -15.83
C TYR A 10 -19.11 0.43 -15.59
N GLY A 11 -18.91 -0.37 -16.63
CA GLY A 11 -18.82 -1.82 -16.50
C GLY A 11 -17.84 -2.14 -15.37
N ARG A 12 -18.20 -3.07 -14.46
CA ARG A 12 -17.42 -3.43 -13.25
C ARG A 12 -15.93 -3.48 -13.55
N ALA A 13 -15.26 -2.35 -13.29
CA ALA A 13 -13.97 -2.10 -13.88
C ALA A 13 -12.93 -2.96 -13.14
N PRO A 14 -11.86 -3.40 -13.82
CA PRO A 14 -10.70 -4.07 -13.20
C PRO A 14 -10.15 -3.36 -11.95
N VAL A 15 -10.47 -2.07 -11.80
CA VAL A 15 -10.17 -1.23 -10.64
C VAL A 15 -10.75 -1.80 -9.33
N GLU A 16 -12.00 -2.28 -9.31
CA GLU A 16 -12.61 -2.76 -8.06
C GLU A 16 -11.87 -4.01 -7.54
N ALA A 17 -11.54 -4.94 -8.43
CA ALA A 17 -10.74 -6.11 -8.09
C ALA A 17 -9.34 -5.71 -7.60
N LYS A 18 -8.66 -4.79 -8.30
CA LYS A 18 -7.34 -4.28 -7.88
C LYS A 18 -7.38 -3.68 -6.48
N VAL A 19 -8.36 -2.85 -6.19
CA VAL A 19 -8.49 -2.22 -4.87
C VAL A 19 -8.75 -3.28 -3.80
N LYS A 20 -9.64 -4.25 -4.04
CA LYS A 20 -9.89 -5.35 -3.09
C LYS A 20 -8.62 -6.13 -2.79
N TRP A 21 -7.84 -6.49 -3.82
CA TRP A 21 -6.58 -7.20 -3.65
C TRP A 21 -5.52 -6.35 -2.96
N ALA A 22 -5.44 -5.06 -3.27
CA ALA A 22 -4.52 -4.14 -2.61
C ALA A 22 -4.86 -3.99 -1.13
N SER A 23 -6.14 -3.83 -0.78
CA SER A 23 -6.61 -3.73 0.60
C SER A 23 -6.36 -5.03 1.36
N PHE A 24 -6.68 -6.18 0.77
CA PHE A 24 -6.46 -7.49 1.38
C PHE A 24 -4.97 -7.76 1.60
N GLY A 25 -4.13 -7.51 0.58
CA GLY A 25 -2.68 -7.64 0.68
C GLY A 25 -2.08 -6.67 1.70
N GLY A 26 -2.56 -5.44 1.76
CA GLY A 26 -2.16 -4.45 2.76
C GLY A 26 -2.50 -4.88 4.19
N TYR A 27 -3.71 -5.43 4.40
CA TYR A 27 -4.10 -5.99 5.69
C TYR A 27 -3.18 -7.15 6.11
N LEU A 28 -2.97 -8.15 5.25
CA LEU A 28 -2.10 -9.28 5.55
C LEU A 28 -0.64 -8.85 5.74
N GLY A 29 -0.15 -7.91 4.94
CA GLY A 29 1.19 -7.34 5.09
C GLY A 29 1.36 -6.62 6.43
N SER A 30 0.32 -5.91 6.89
CA SER A 30 0.33 -5.24 8.20
C SER A 30 0.34 -6.24 9.36
N VAL A 31 -0.47 -7.31 9.25
CA VAL A 31 -0.46 -8.41 10.24
C VAL A 31 0.89 -9.11 10.29
N ALA A 32 1.49 -9.42 9.14
CA ALA A 32 2.80 -10.03 9.07
C ALA A 32 3.89 -9.14 9.67
N LEU A 33 3.86 -7.83 9.39
CA LEU A 33 4.78 -6.86 9.98
C LEU A 33 4.63 -6.81 11.51
N LEU A 34 3.40 -6.76 12.01
CA LEU A 34 3.13 -6.78 13.45
C LEU A 34 3.65 -8.06 14.11
N ALA A 35 3.48 -9.22 13.48
CA ALA A 35 3.98 -10.48 14.00
C ALA A 35 5.52 -10.47 14.13
N VAL A 36 6.23 -9.89 13.16
CA VAL A 36 7.70 -9.73 13.25
C VAL A 36 8.08 -8.79 14.39
N LEU A 37 7.39 -7.65 14.54
CA LEU A 37 7.66 -6.70 15.63
C LEU A 37 7.42 -7.34 17.01
N GLN A 38 6.35 -8.11 17.15
CA GLN A 38 6.06 -8.84 18.40
C GLN A 38 7.11 -9.91 18.71
N ALA A 39 7.66 -10.58 17.70
CA ALA A 39 8.73 -11.55 17.91
C ALA A 39 10.03 -10.89 18.40
N VAL A 40 10.37 -9.71 17.87
CA VAL A 40 11.53 -8.93 18.32
C VAL A 40 11.32 -8.40 19.75
N ASP A 41 10.12 -7.90 20.06
CA ASP A 41 9.78 -7.45 21.41
C ASP A 41 9.85 -8.58 22.44
N ALA A 42 9.42 -9.80 22.06
CA ALA A 42 9.47 -10.98 22.91
C ALA A 42 10.90 -11.51 23.16
N ASP A 43 11.83 -11.28 22.23
CA ASP A 43 13.23 -11.67 22.35
C ASP A 43 14.18 -10.56 21.89
N HIS A 44 14.48 -9.65 22.82
CA HIS A 44 15.36 -8.50 22.59
C HIS A 44 16.80 -8.89 22.22
N SER A 45 17.21 -10.15 22.45
CA SER A 45 18.53 -10.63 22.04
C SER A 45 18.71 -10.60 20.52
N LEU A 46 17.61 -10.67 19.76
CA LEU A 46 17.59 -10.60 18.29
C LEU A 46 18.14 -9.27 17.74
N ILE A 47 18.06 -8.20 18.52
CA ILE A 47 18.56 -6.86 18.15
C ILE A 47 19.61 -6.33 19.12
N ALA A 48 20.12 -7.15 20.05
CA ALA A 48 21.06 -6.71 21.09
C ALA A 48 22.40 -6.17 20.56
N PHE A 49 22.73 -6.39 19.29
CA PHE A 49 23.90 -5.79 18.64
C PHE A 49 23.67 -4.33 18.20
N TRP A 50 22.42 -3.87 18.23
CA TRP A 50 21.99 -2.55 17.75
C TRP A 50 22.05 -1.53 18.91
N PRO A 51 22.74 -0.39 18.77
CA PRO A 51 22.82 0.61 19.83
C PRO A 51 21.52 1.44 19.94
N ASP A 52 21.07 1.69 21.18
CA ASP A 52 19.77 2.31 21.52
C ASP A 52 19.44 3.59 20.72
N TRP A 53 20.43 4.44 20.45
CA TRP A 53 20.22 5.69 19.71
C TRP A 53 19.74 5.45 18.28
N ALA A 54 20.14 4.35 17.66
CA ALA A 54 19.78 4.06 16.29
C ALA A 54 18.36 3.46 16.20
N GLU A 55 17.86 2.84 17.27
CA GLU A 55 16.44 2.44 17.37
C GLU A 55 15.53 3.68 17.38
N ALA A 56 15.89 4.69 18.18
CA ALA A 56 15.15 5.96 18.27
C ALA A 56 15.04 6.70 16.92
N VAL A 57 15.99 6.50 16.02
CA VAL A 57 15.98 7.08 14.67
C VAL A 57 15.31 6.15 13.65
N ALA A 58 15.56 4.85 13.71
CA ALA A 58 15.07 3.89 12.72
C ALA A 58 13.56 3.62 12.83
N ILE A 59 13.04 3.45 14.06
CA ILE A 59 11.62 3.16 14.31
C ILE A 59 10.68 4.18 13.63
N PRO A 60 10.84 5.51 13.81
CA PRO A 60 9.97 6.49 13.16
C PRO A 60 10.15 6.57 11.64
N LEU A 61 11.26 6.06 11.09
CA LEU A 61 11.49 6.00 9.64
C LEU A 61 10.89 4.76 8.96
N LEU A 62 10.52 3.73 9.72
CA LEU A 62 9.92 2.53 9.15
C LEU A 62 8.64 2.81 8.34
N PRO A 63 7.67 3.62 8.83
CA PRO A 63 6.47 3.92 8.05
C PRO A 63 6.78 4.61 6.71
N THR A 64 7.74 5.54 6.69
CA THR A 64 8.11 6.28 5.48
C THR A 64 8.89 5.40 4.50
N ALA A 65 9.78 4.55 4.99
CA ALA A 65 10.49 3.57 4.18
C ALA A 65 9.52 2.57 3.52
N ILE A 66 8.59 2.01 4.30
CA ILE A 66 7.55 1.10 3.81
C ILE A 66 6.68 1.80 2.75
N ALA A 67 6.24 3.02 3.01
CA ALA A 67 5.43 3.79 2.06
C ALA A 67 6.20 4.06 0.75
N THR A 68 7.49 4.42 0.84
CA THR A 68 8.35 4.69 -0.32
C THR A 68 8.54 3.44 -1.18
N VAL A 69 8.88 2.31 -0.58
CA VAL A 69 9.04 1.03 -1.29
C VAL A 69 7.72 0.58 -1.90
N SER A 70 6.62 0.69 -1.16
CA SER A 70 5.28 0.34 -1.63
C SER A 70 4.87 1.20 -2.83
N GLY A 71 5.11 2.51 -2.78
CA GLY A 71 4.86 3.43 -3.88
C GLY A 71 5.72 3.15 -5.11
N TRP A 72 7.01 2.88 -4.93
CA TRP A 72 7.91 2.53 -6.04
C TRP A 72 7.50 1.22 -6.74
N ARG A 73 6.99 0.24 -5.97
CA ARG A 73 6.51 -1.04 -6.51
C ARG A 73 5.12 -0.92 -7.15
N ALA A 74 4.27 -0.03 -6.66
CA ALA A 74 2.93 0.21 -7.17
C ALA A 74 2.98 0.90 -8.54
N ARG A 75 3.15 0.11 -9.61
CA ARG A 75 3.07 0.63 -10.98
C ARG A 75 1.68 1.16 -11.26
N HIS A 76 1.59 2.43 -11.62
CA HIS A 76 0.35 3.00 -12.15
C HIS A 76 0.00 2.28 -13.45
N THR A 77 -1.13 1.55 -13.42
CA THR A 77 -1.73 1.05 -14.66
C THR A 77 -2.57 2.16 -15.28
N PRO A 78 -2.38 2.49 -16.58
CA PRO A 78 -3.25 3.42 -17.29
C PRO A 78 -4.72 3.00 -17.15
N ARG A 79 -5.64 3.96 -17.16
CA ARG A 79 -7.08 3.73 -17.12
C ARG A 79 -7.64 3.69 -18.55
N PRO A 80 -7.72 2.51 -19.19
CA PRO A 80 -8.26 2.40 -20.54
C PRO A 80 -9.77 2.68 -20.59
N ASP A 81 -10.44 2.57 -19.43
CA ASP A 81 -11.87 2.75 -19.21
C ASP A 81 -12.31 4.22 -19.14
N LEU A 82 -11.39 5.17 -18.94
CA LEU A 82 -11.72 6.60 -18.92
C LEU A 82 -11.75 7.22 -20.33
N PRO A 83 -12.69 8.15 -20.59
CA PRO A 83 -12.68 8.98 -21.80
C PRO A 83 -11.35 9.72 -21.96
N ILE A 84 -10.93 9.98 -23.21
CA ILE A 84 -9.67 10.70 -23.53
C ILE A 84 -9.57 12.09 -22.88
N SER A 85 -10.70 12.75 -22.62
CA SER A 85 -10.74 14.04 -21.91
C SER A 85 -10.47 13.94 -20.40
N GLN A 86 -10.49 12.72 -19.83
CA GLN A 86 -10.33 12.43 -18.40
C GLN A 86 -9.14 11.52 -18.10
N ARG A 87 -8.32 11.20 -19.12
CA ARG A 87 -7.18 10.30 -19.02
C ARG A 87 -5.89 11.05 -18.69
#